data_AF-A0A7X6TDP9-F1
#
_entry.id   AF-A0A7X6TDP9-F1
#
_cell.length_a   1.000
_cell.length_b   1.000
_cell.length_c   1.000
_cell.angle_alpha   90.00
_cell.angle_beta   90.00
_cell.angle_gamma   90.00
#
_symmetry.space_group_name_H-M   'P 1'
#
loop_
_entity.id
_entity.type
_entity.pdbx_description
1 polymer ?
#
loop_
_entity_poly.entity_id
_entity_poly.type
_entity_poly.pdbx_seq_one_letter_code
_entity_poly.pdbx_strand_id
1 'polypeptide(L)'
;DCKSLQPVSEIGAQRRYSFYTLGGQCLFQRIWSEYGYHDFAVGAGAPGPNAFVQCWSISPHSFSGTIEALSSGVLFDICAVHENALRFSRPDPANEGYSYTTANSMFWNSTAAIMSCPKPGTAQNWAFGAWAQFSGKGYWYEANSHISPWSLFYAQLGDRRGKDLPGEAKLITLSRGGTSSRDDALRETLAAQEPLILLCDWIDTLSLKEPISLNYDSKDSKLSKAWLQEPYMTEKKLENYPALQLKQGLLVRDGKILTGGRFNPMWWRGSLLPKEQQTPHITRYALEPEAYRVVDDLDQMTDNMQKTGILVADHNYGLWYDRRRDDHERTSRIDGEVRAPFYELPFARSGQGRAWDGLSQYDLTKWNNWYWNRLKTYADLAEQKALVLFHQQYFQHNIIEAGAHWADFPWRSANNVNQTDFPEPVPYAGNKRVFMAEHFYDLNHPVRRSLHRNYIRKCLDNFAGNSSVLHFISAEFTGPLHFVEFWFDVIAEWEKESGKNALIALSTTKEVQDAILKDPVRSKLVEVIDIRYWFVDANGREFAPKGGLNLAPRQFQRIEKPAKTSADEVYNMVSTYRLHYPDKAVLYSADSYPEFAWAAFMAGASLCALPQALPED
;
A
#
# COMPACT_ATOMS: atom_id res chain seq x y z
N ASP A 1 -0.62 12.46 29.98
CA ASP A 1 -1.94 13.12 29.81
C ASP A 1 -1.90 13.74 28.44
N CYS A 2 -2.79 13.32 27.54
CA CYS A 2 -2.69 13.66 26.12
C CYS A 2 -4.08 13.71 25.45
N LYS A 3 -4.22 14.53 24.41
CA LYS A 3 -5.44 14.64 23.61
C LYS A 3 -5.14 14.41 22.13
N SER A 4 -5.95 13.62 21.45
CA SER A 4 -6.00 13.49 19.99
C SER A 4 -7.31 14.09 19.49
N LEU A 5 -7.24 15.21 18.77
CA LEU A 5 -8.41 16.02 18.40
C LEU A 5 -8.49 16.17 16.88
N GLN A 6 -9.68 16.00 16.32
CA GLN A 6 -10.02 16.31 14.93
C GLN A 6 -8.99 15.83 13.87
N PRO A 7 -8.67 14.53 13.81
CA PRO A 7 -7.73 14.00 12.83
C PRO A 7 -8.20 14.23 11.38
N VAL A 8 -7.27 14.65 10.52
CA VAL A 8 -7.53 14.98 9.11
C VAL A 8 -7.12 13.89 8.11
N SER A 9 -6.50 12.81 8.56
CA SER A 9 -6.11 11.68 7.69
C SER A 9 -7.33 10.93 7.16
N GLU A 10 -7.22 10.16 6.09
CA GLU A 10 -8.36 9.38 5.55
C GLU A 10 -8.98 8.44 6.61
N ILE A 11 -10.32 8.33 6.62
CA ILE A 11 -11.06 7.44 7.52
C ILE A 11 -10.84 5.99 7.07
N GLY A 12 -9.87 5.32 7.68
CA GLY A 12 -9.59 3.92 7.43
C GLY A 12 -8.58 3.34 8.41
N ALA A 13 -8.58 2.01 8.52
CA ALA A 13 -7.59 1.28 9.28
C ALA A 13 -6.16 1.60 8.79
N GLN A 14 -5.19 1.50 9.70
CA GLN A 14 -3.76 1.81 9.49
C GLN A 14 -3.43 3.27 9.12
N ARG A 15 -4.42 4.18 9.05
CA ARG A 15 -4.22 5.61 8.69
C ARG A 15 -4.59 6.60 9.79
N ARG A 16 -5.52 6.20 10.65
CA ARG A 16 -6.12 7.07 11.67
C ARG A 16 -6.24 6.35 13.01
N TYR A 17 -5.17 5.67 13.43
CA TYR A 17 -5.08 5.16 14.79
C TYR A 17 -4.59 6.28 15.71
N SER A 18 -5.25 6.45 16.87
CA SER A 18 -4.92 7.56 17.77
C SER A 18 -3.84 7.17 18.79
N PHE A 19 -4.10 6.13 19.59
CA PHE A 19 -3.16 5.58 20.56
C PHE A 19 -2.97 4.08 20.30
N TYR A 20 -1.92 3.77 19.54
CA TYR A 20 -1.61 2.42 19.07
C TYR A 20 -0.31 1.89 19.68
N THR A 21 -0.26 0.59 20.00
CA THR A 21 0.97 -0.07 20.44
C THR A 21 1.19 -1.42 19.76
N LEU A 22 2.47 -1.65 19.42
CA LEU A 22 3.06 -2.95 19.10
C LEU A 22 4.11 -3.38 20.14
N GLY A 23 4.37 -2.54 21.15
CA GLY A 23 5.32 -2.80 22.22
C GLY A 23 4.69 -3.52 23.40
N GLY A 24 5.50 -3.74 24.43
CA GLY A 24 5.06 -4.27 25.71
C GLY A 24 5.52 -3.43 26.88
N GLN A 25 4.89 -3.65 28.04
CA GLN A 25 5.05 -2.82 29.23
C GLN A 25 4.64 -1.36 28.98
N CYS A 26 3.68 -1.13 28.07
CA CYS A 26 3.20 0.21 27.77
C CYS A 26 2.09 0.63 28.75
N LEU A 27 2.17 1.87 29.23
CA LEU A 27 1.14 2.52 30.03
C LEU A 27 0.62 3.75 29.30
N PHE A 28 -0.64 3.71 28.89
CA PHE A 28 -1.42 4.83 28.39
C PHE A 28 -2.32 5.30 29.52
N GLN A 29 -2.19 6.55 29.97
CA GLN A 29 -2.97 7.05 31.09
C GLN A 29 -3.50 8.46 30.83
N ARG A 30 -4.76 8.70 31.21
CA ARG A 30 -5.45 9.99 31.07
C ARG A 30 -5.33 10.54 29.65
N ILE A 31 -5.96 9.82 28.73
CA ILE A 31 -5.97 10.19 27.30
C ILE A 31 -7.39 10.42 26.81
N TRP A 32 -7.55 11.45 25.98
CA TRP A 32 -8.79 11.80 25.30
C TRP A 32 -8.60 11.68 23.79
N SER A 33 -9.57 11.09 23.09
CA SER A 33 -9.52 10.92 21.65
C SER A 33 -10.87 11.22 20.98
N GLU A 34 -10.82 11.84 19.80
CA GLU A 34 -11.99 12.17 19.01
C GLU A 34 -11.81 11.72 17.56
N TYR A 35 -12.85 11.13 16.97
CA TYR A 35 -12.97 10.83 15.53
C TYR A 35 -11.82 9.98 14.94
N GLY A 36 -11.09 9.24 15.79
CA GLY A 36 -10.13 8.25 15.32
C GLY A 36 -10.81 7.07 14.65
N TYR A 37 -10.03 6.21 14.01
CA TYR A 37 -10.54 4.95 13.46
C TYR A 37 -10.56 3.88 14.55
N HIS A 38 -9.38 3.54 15.10
CA HIS A 38 -9.27 2.87 16.40
C HIS A 38 -8.56 3.83 17.35
N ASP A 39 -9.25 4.26 18.41
CA ASP A 39 -8.68 5.24 19.33
C ASP A 39 -7.69 4.62 20.31
N PHE A 40 -8.06 3.48 20.91
CA PHE A 40 -7.17 2.71 21.79
C PHE A 40 -6.94 1.34 21.18
N ALA A 41 -5.75 1.10 20.67
CA ALA A 41 -5.48 -0.03 19.80
C ALA A 41 -4.22 -0.80 20.20
N VAL A 42 -4.35 -2.11 20.30
CA VAL A 42 -3.23 -3.04 20.48
C VAL A 42 -3.11 -3.89 19.22
N GLY A 43 -1.96 -3.82 18.56
CA GLY A 43 -1.68 -4.48 17.30
C GLY A 43 -1.30 -5.96 17.43
N ALA A 44 -0.99 -6.57 16.28
CA ALA A 44 -0.71 -8.01 16.19
C ALA A 44 0.52 -8.39 17.01
N GLY A 45 0.40 -9.44 17.83
CA GLY A 45 1.53 -9.98 18.59
C GLY A 45 2.14 -9.02 19.63
N ALA A 46 1.52 -7.88 19.91
CA ALA A 46 2.03 -6.93 20.89
C ALA A 46 2.24 -7.62 22.25
N PRO A 47 3.46 -7.64 22.79
CA PRO A 47 3.75 -8.33 24.05
C PRO A 47 3.08 -7.59 25.22
N GLY A 48 2.52 -8.34 26.17
CA GLY A 48 1.99 -7.78 27.40
C GLY A 48 3.07 -7.57 28.47
N PRO A 49 2.72 -6.93 29.60
CA PRO A 49 1.43 -6.29 29.86
C PRO A 49 1.31 -4.91 29.18
N ASN A 50 0.11 -4.54 28.74
CA ASN A 50 -0.19 -3.20 28.25
C ASN A 50 -1.44 -2.67 28.96
N ALA A 51 -1.39 -1.44 29.49
CA ALA A 51 -2.48 -0.85 30.26
C ALA A 51 -2.95 0.49 29.68
N PHE A 52 -4.26 0.62 29.49
CA PHE A 52 -4.96 1.87 29.21
C PHE A 52 -5.75 2.23 30.48
N VAL A 53 -5.39 3.33 31.13
CA VAL A 53 -5.92 3.73 32.45
C VAL A 53 -6.56 5.11 32.36
N GLN A 54 -7.89 5.17 32.55
CA GLN A 54 -8.70 6.37 32.39
C GLN A 54 -8.54 7.00 30.99
N CYS A 55 -9.12 6.34 29.98
CA CYS A 55 -9.00 6.71 28.58
C CYS A 55 -10.38 6.86 27.95
N TRP A 56 -10.73 8.04 27.42
CA TRP A 56 -12.07 8.30 26.86
C TRP A 56 -12.00 8.63 25.36
N SER A 57 -12.84 7.97 24.58
CA SER A 57 -12.94 8.07 23.12
C SER A 57 -14.35 8.51 22.72
N ILE A 58 -14.44 9.54 21.87
CA ILE A 58 -15.69 10.11 21.36
C ILE A 58 -15.79 9.88 19.85
N SER A 59 -16.91 9.30 19.43
CA SER A 59 -17.28 9.10 18.02
C SER A 59 -16.20 8.46 17.13
N PRO A 60 -15.53 7.36 17.55
CA PRO A 60 -14.58 6.67 16.69
C PRO A 60 -15.30 5.94 15.55
N HIS A 61 -14.64 5.84 14.40
CA HIS A 61 -15.16 5.19 13.21
C HIS A 61 -15.13 3.66 13.26
N SER A 62 -14.38 3.07 14.19
CA SER A 62 -14.33 1.63 14.47
C SER A 62 -14.10 1.38 15.97
N PHE A 63 -14.08 0.12 16.37
CA PHE A 63 -13.99 -0.26 17.78
C PHE A 63 -12.60 0.03 18.37
N SER A 64 -12.48 0.24 19.68
CA SER A 64 -11.19 0.19 20.37
C SER A 64 -10.95 -1.19 20.98
N GLY A 65 -9.69 -1.56 21.22
CA GLY A 65 -9.34 -2.82 21.85
C GLY A 65 -8.11 -3.48 21.25
N THR A 66 -8.15 -4.80 21.18
CA THR A 66 -7.10 -5.60 20.52
C THR A 66 -7.53 -5.85 19.08
N ILE A 67 -6.91 -5.16 18.13
CA ILE A 67 -7.45 -4.99 16.78
C ILE A 67 -6.90 -6.00 15.76
N GLU A 68 -5.87 -6.76 16.10
CA GLU A 68 -5.20 -7.72 15.20
C GLU A 68 -4.87 -9.06 15.89
N ALA A 69 -4.09 -9.93 15.23
CA ALA A 69 -3.86 -11.31 15.66
C ALA A 69 -3.08 -11.40 17.00
N LEU A 70 -3.75 -12.01 17.99
CA LEU A 70 -3.30 -12.43 19.31
C LEU A 70 -2.23 -11.57 20.00
N SER A 71 -2.68 -10.67 20.87
CA SER A 71 -1.88 -10.09 21.96
C SER A 71 -2.10 -10.86 23.27
N SER A 72 -1.39 -10.49 24.34
CA SER A 72 -1.61 -11.05 25.69
C SER A 72 -1.50 -9.97 26.75
N GLY A 73 -2.26 -10.09 27.86
CA GLY A 73 -2.08 -9.25 29.04
C GLY A 73 -2.44 -7.78 28.84
N VAL A 74 -3.59 -7.50 28.22
CA VAL A 74 -4.07 -6.14 28.01
C VAL A 74 -5.09 -5.76 29.09
N LEU A 75 -4.89 -4.62 29.73
CA LEU A 75 -5.81 -4.04 30.70
C LEU A 75 -6.41 -2.75 30.15
N PHE A 76 -7.74 -2.70 30.01
CA PHE A 76 -8.47 -1.45 29.89
C PHE A 76 -9.15 -1.17 31.23
N ASP A 77 -8.68 -0.14 31.91
CA ASP A 77 -9.05 0.24 33.27
C ASP A 77 -9.65 1.64 33.24
N ILE A 78 -10.92 1.79 33.62
CA ILE A 78 -11.65 3.07 33.56
C ILE A 78 -11.71 3.64 32.13
N CYS A 79 -11.83 2.77 31.13
CA CYS A 79 -11.91 3.19 29.73
C CYS A 79 -13.36 3.43 29.30
N ALA A 80 -13.59 4.48 28.53
CA ALA A 80 -14.89 4.81 27.96
C ALA A 80 -14.77 4.95 26.43
N VAL A 81 -15.61 4.22 25.69
CA VAL A 81 -15.71 4.33 24.23
C VAL A 81 -17.14 4.67 23.87
N HIS A 82 -17.39 5.92 23.52
CA HIS A 82 -18.72 6.40 23.15
C HIS A 82 -19.01 6.10 21.68
N GLU A 83 -20.27 5.75 21.38
CA GLU A 83 -20.77 5.48 20.02
C GLU A 83 -20.14 4.29 19.28
N ASN A 84 -19.23 3.55 19.92
CA ASN A 84 -18.61 2.36 19.35
C ASN A 84 -18.29 1.32 20.42
N ALA A 85 -17.60 0.26 20.03
CA ALA A 85 -17.33 -0.89 20.87
C ALA A 85 -15.93 -0.87 21.50
N LEU A 86 -15.79 -1.56 22.63
CA LEU A 86 -14.51 -1.96 23.20
C LEU A 86 -14.39 -3.50 23.13
N ARG A 87 -13.41 -4.03 22.39
CA ARG A 87 -13.41 -5.45 22.02
C ARG A 87 -12.06 -6.15 22.19
N PHE A 88 -12.16 -7.40 22.65
CA PHE A 88 -11.10 -8.41 22.59
C PHE A 88 -11.31 -9.40 21.43
N SER A 89 -12.05 -8.98 20.40
CA SER A 89 -12.33 -9.75 19.19
C SER A 89 -12.49 -8.81 18.00
N ARG A 90 -12.31 -9.33 16.78
CA ARG A 90 -12.71 -8.65 15.54
C ARG A 90 -14.15 -9.02 15.13
N PRO A 91 -14.86 -8.14 14.40
CA PRO A 91 -16.01 -8.55 13.60
C PRO A 91 -15.50 -9.49 12.48
N ASP A 92 -15.84 -10.79 12.54
CA ASP A 92 -15.25 -11.82 11.69
C ASP A 92 -15.93 -11.96 10.31
N PRO A 93 -15.22 -11.83 9.19
CA PRO A 93 -15.59 -12.46 7.93
C PRO A 93 -14.96 -13.86 7.83
N ALA A 94 -15.61 -14.86 8.44
CA ALA A 94 -15.56 -16.33 8.27
C ALA A 94 -14.24 -17.10 7.99
N ASN A 95 -13.10 -16.48 7.65
CA ASN A 95 -11.94 -17.15 7.05
C ASN A 95 -10.59 -16.83 7.70
N GLU A 96 -10.55 -16.09 8.83
CA GLU A 96 -9.28 -15.78 9.52
C GLU A 96 -9.05 -16.60 10.80
N GLY A 97 -9.98 -17.47 11.20
CA GLY A 97 -9.73 -18.50 12.22
C GLY A 97 -9.56 -18.01 13.66
N TYR A 98 -9.78 -16.72 13.96
CA TYR A 98 -9.65 -16.17 15.31
C TYR A 98 -10.97 -15.60 15.82
N SER A 99 -11.62 -16.28 16.77
CA SER A 99 -12.79 -15.76 17.50
C SER A 99 -12.43 -14.74 18.60
N TYR A 100 -11.13 -14.51 18.82
CA TYR A 100 -10.56 -13.60 19.81
C TYR A 100 -9.22 -13.03 19.31
N THR A 101 -8.88 -11.82 19.73
CA THR A 101 -7.63 -11.13 19.35
C THR A 101 -6.65 -11.00 20.52
N THR A 102 -6.98 -11.55 21.69
CA THR A 102 -6.10 -11.51 22.85
C THR A 102 -6.41 -12.63 23.86
N ALA A 103 -5.45 -12.89 24.75
CA ALA A 103 -5.60 -13.81 25.87
C ALA A 103 -5.07 -13.19 27.17
N ASN A 104 -5.61 -13.64 28.31
CA ASN A 104 -5.24 -13.16 29.64
C ASN A 104 -5.44 -11.64 29.80
N SER A 105 -6.47 -11.09 29.18
CA SER A 105 -6.74 -9.66 29.12
C SER A 105 -8.03 -9.29 29.87
N MET A 106 -8.11 -8.05 30.34
CA MET A 106 -9.15 -7.62 31.28
C MET A 106 -9.72 -6.25 30.93
N PHE A 107 -11.06 -6.16 31.00
CA PHE A 107 -11.76 -4.91 31.17
C PHE A 107 -12.05 -4.70 32.66
N TRP A 108 -11.77 -3.51 33.18
CA TRP A 108 -12.02 -3.11 34.56
C TRP A 108 -12.72 -1.75 34.60
N ASN A 109 -13.87 -1.65 35.26
CA ASN A 109 -14.64 -0.40 35.42
C ASN A 109 -14.79 0.40 34.11
N SER A 110 -15.05 -0.30 33.01
CA SER A 110 -15.01 0.27 31.66
C SER A 110 -16.40 0.26 31.02
N THR A 111 -16.63 1.21 30.11
CA THR A 111 -17.92 1.46 29.47
C THR A 111 -17.78 1.57 27.95
N ALA A 112 -18.71 0.98 27.19
CA ALA A 112 -18.81 1.18 25.75
C ALA A 112 -20.24 0.90 25.25
N ALA A 113 -20.56 1.23 24.00
CA ALA A 113 -21.86 0.83 23.43
C ALA A 113 -22.00 -0.70 23.35
N ILE A 114 -20.92 -1.39 22.98
CA ILE A 114 -20.79 -2.85 22.98
C ILE A 114 -19.44 -3.24 23.58
N MET A 115 -19.42 -4.24 24.45
CA MET A 115 -18.19 -4.86 24.93
C MET A 115 -18.13 -6.34 24.55
N SER A 116 -17.06 -6.72 23.84
CA SER A 116 -16.82 -8.11 23.44
C SER A 116 -15.68 -8.72 24.22
N CYS A 117 -16.00 -9.70 25.08
CA CYS A 117 -15.05 -10.46 25.88
C CYS A 117 -15.18 -11.96 25.54
N PRO A 118 -14.53 -12.45 24.47
CA PRO A 118 -14.50 -13.88 24.15
C PRO A 118 -13.59 -14.64 25.14
N LYS A 119 -13.86 -15.94 25.30
CA LYS A 119 -12.97 -16.85 26.02
C LYS A 119 -12.03 -17.54 25.02
N PRO A 120 -10.71 -17.29 25.09
CA PRO A 120 -9.72 -18.04 24.32
C PRO A 120 -9.72 -19.52 24.68
N GLY A 121 -9.18 -20.39 23.81
CA GLY A 121 -9.29 -21.85 23.98
C GLY A 121 -8.82 -22.37 25.34
N THR A 122 -7.56 -22.11 25.70
CA THR A 122 -6.93 -22.55 26.97
C THR A 122 -6.66 -21.42 27.96
N ALA A 123 -6.96 -20.18 27.57
CA ALA A 123 -6.75 -18.99 28.40
C ALA A 123 -8.09 -18.34 28.76
N GLN A 124 -8.03 -17.20 29.45
CA GLN A 124 -9.23 -16.50 29.88
C GLN A 124 -9.11 -15.01 29.58
N ASN A 125 -10.24 -14.37 29.28
CA ASN A 125 -10.37 -12.92 29.35
C ASN A 125 -11.46 -12.59 30.37
N TRP A 126 -11.37 -11.40 30.96
CA TRP A 126 -12.25 -10.98 32.03
C TRP A 126 -12.86 -9.62 31.77
N ALA A 127 -14.04 -9.40 32.33
CA ALA A 127 -14.69 -8.12 32.40
C ALA A 127 -15.30 -7.95 33.80
N PHE A 128 -14.80 -6.96 34.52
CA PHE A 128 -15.19 -6.65 35.90
C PHE A 128 -15.69 -5.22 35.96
N GLY A 129 -16.92 -5.00 36.44
CA GLY A 129 -17.52 -3.65 36.44
C GLY A 129 -17.63 -3.10 35.02
N ALA A 130 -18.45 -3.73 34.17
CA ALA A 130 -18.52 -3.39 32.75
C ALA A 130 -19.90 -2.88 32.37
N TRP A 131 -19.99 -1.72 31.70
CA TRP A 131 -21.24 -1.11 31.28
C TRP A 131 -21.36 -1.09 29.75
N ALA A 132 -22.15 -1.99 29.17
CA ALA A 132 -22.34 -2.10 27.72
C ALA A 132 -23.47 -3.08 27.35
N GLN A 133 -23.77 -3.20 26.05
CA GLN A 133 -24.28 -4.48 25.54
C GLN A 133 -23.14 -5.50 25.51
N PHE A 134 -23.40 -6.74 25.95
CA PHE A 134 -22.34 -7.73 26.17
C PHE A 134 -22.31 -8.81 25.09
N SER A 135 -21.11 -9.20 24.65
CA SER A 135 -20.89 -10.37 23.80
C SER A 135 -19.65 -11.18 24.21
N GLY A 136 -19.67 -12.48 23.92
CA GLY A 136 -18.54 -13.38 24.16
C GLY A 136 -18.65 -14.20 25.45
N LYS A 137 -17.85 -15.28 25.53
CA LYS A 137 -17.91 -16.31 26.60
C LYS A 137 -16.82 -16.15 27.68
N GLY A 138 -16.13 -15.02 27.72
CA GLY A 138 -15.18 -14.67 28.78
C GLY A 138 -15.87 -14.58 30.15
N TYR A 139 -15.09 -14.34 31.20
CA TYR A 139 -15.65 -14.17 32.54
C TYR A 139 -16.20 -12.75 32.72
N TRP A 140 -17.41 -12.65 33.26
CA TRP A 140 -18.08 -11.38 33.57
C TRP A 140 -18.44 -11.33 35.05
N TYR A 141 -18.16 -10.22 35.70
CA TYR A 141 -18.51 -9.95 37.10
C TYR A 141 -19.03 -8.52 37.25
N GLU A 142 -20.19 -8.38 37.90
CA GLU A 142 -20.85 -7.08 38.11
C GLU A 142 -21.05 -6.29 36.80
N ALA A 143 -21.72 -6.91 35.84
CA ALA A 143 -22.12 -6.28 34.59
C ALA A 143 -23.21 -5.22 34.85
N ASN A 144 -23.16 -4.10 34.13
CA ASN A 144 -23.98 -2.89 34.35
C ASN A 144 -23.79 -2.28 35.75
N SER A 145 -22.57 -2.34 36.27
CA SER A 145 -22.19 -1.77 37.56
C SER A 145 -20.72 -1.35 37.54
N HIS A 146 -20.30 -0.65 38.58
CA HIS A 146 -18.89 -0.36 38.86
C HIS A 146 -18.50 -1.03 40.17
N ILE A 147 -17.25 -1.48 40.26
CA ILE A 147 -16.73 -2.18 41.43
C ILE A 147 -15.58 -1.43 42.09
N SER A 148 -15.22 -1.85 43.30
CA SER A 148 -14.03 -1.37 44.01
C SER A 148 -12.92 -2.42 43.96
N PRO A 149 -11.63 -2.03 43.83
CA PRO A 149 -11.13 -0.65 43.68
C PRO A 149 -11.52 0.02 42.35
N TRP A 150 -11.50 1.35 42.32
CA TRP A 150 -11.85 2.10 41.11
C TRP A 150 -10.92 1.78 39.94
N SER A 151 -9.61 1.76 40.20
CA SER A 151 -8.58 1.33 39.25
C SER A 151 -7.90 0.05 39.75
N LEU A 152 -7.87 -0.98 38.91
CA LEU A 152 -7.07 -2.17 39.17
C LEU A 152 -5.57 -1.88 39.04
N PHE A 153 -5.17 -1.09 38.04
CA PHE A 153 -3.77 -0.74 37.82
C PHE A 153 -3.17 -0.06 39.05
N TYR A 154 -3.85 0.94 39.61
CA TYR A 154 -3.35 1.66 40.79
C TYR A 154 -3.43 0.81 42.06
N ALA A 155 -4.43 -0.06 42.22
CA ALA A 155 -4.46 -1.02 43.32
C ALA A 155 -3.24 -1.96 43.28
N GLN A 156 -2.93 -2.54 42.12
CA GLN A 156 -1.75 -3.38 41.93
C GLN A 156 -0.43 -2.60 42.07
N LEU A 157 -0.41 -1.32 41.68
CA LEU A 157 0.75 -0.47 41.91
C LEU A 157 0.95 -0.20 43.41
N GLY A 158 -0.13 -0.01 44.16
CA GLY A 158 -0.13 0.16 45.60
C GLY A 158 0.35 -1.07 46.34
N ASP A 159 -0.11 -2.27 45.94
CA ASP A 159 0.39 -3.52 46.51
C ASP A 159 1.90 -3.68 46.33
N ARG A 160 2.46 -3.15 45.23
CA ARG A 160 3.90 -3.19 44.95
C ARG A 160 4.70 -2.07 45.63
N ARG A 161 4.16 -0.86 45.72
CA ARG A 161 4.89 0.36 46.12
C ARG A 161 4.47 0.95 47.46
N GLY A 162 3.39 0.46 48.07
CA GLY A 162 2.75 1.08 49.23
C GLY A 162 1.82 2.24 48.86
N LYS A 163 1.55 3.13 49.82
CA LYS A 163 0.50 4.17 49.73
C LYS A 163 0.87 5.41 48.92
N ASP A 164 2.11 5.55 48.46
CA ASP A 164 2.56 6.73 47.70
C ASP A 164 2.34 6.54 46.19
N LEU A 165 1.12 6.88 45.75
CA LEU A 165 0.66 6.73 44.37
C LEU A 165 0.18 8.07 43.81
N PRO A 166 1.08 9.03 43.50
CA PRO A 166 0.68 10.38 43.09
C PRO A 166 -0.18 10.42 41.82
N GLY A 167 -0.12 9.38 40.97
CA GLY A 167 -0.99 9.25 39.80
C GLY A 167 -2.43 8.84 40.11
N GLU A 168 -2.69 8.15 41.24
CA GLU A 168 -4.03 7.68 41.61
C GLU A 168 -4.93 8.86 41.97
N ALA A 169 -4.38 9.84 42.71
CA ALA A 169 -5.09 11.08 43.08
C ALA A 169 -5.47 11.95 41.86
N LYS A 170 -4.93 11.65 40.68
CA LYS A 170 -5.24 12.33 39.42
C LYS A 170 -6.35 11.64 38.62
N LEU A 171 -6.88 10.52 39.10
CA LEU A 171 -8.02 9.90 38.46
C LEU A 171 -9.29 10.68 38.74
N ILE A 172 -10.08 10.95 37.69
CA ILE A 172 -11.50 11.24 37.88
C ILE A 172 -12.16 10.01 38.52
N THR A 173 -12.76 10.18 39.69
CA THR A 173 -13.54 9.14 40.37
C THR A 173 -15.02 9.44 40.22
N LEU A 174 -15.83 8.41 40.00
CA LEU A 174 -17.28 8.56 40.04
C LEU A 174 -17.75 8.89 41.47
N SER A 175 -18.81 9.69 41.57
CA SER A 175 -19.59 9.79 42.80
C SER A 175 -20.05 8.38 43.19
N ARG A 176 -19.84 7.95 44.43
CA ARG A 176 -20.30 6.64 44.96
C ARG A 176 -21.82 6.61 45.20
N GLY A 177 -22.58 7.49 44.54
CA GLY A 177 -23.98 7.77 44.83
C GLY A 177 -24.88 6.57 44.58
N GLY A 178 -25.44 6.02 45.66
CA GLY A 178 -26.68 5.26 45.63
C GLY A 178 -27.80 6.14 46.19
N THR A 179 -28.94 6.20 45.52
CA THR A 179 -30.12 6.92 46.03
C THR A 179 -30.97 5.97 46.87
N SER A 180 -30.61 5.77 48.13
CA SER A 180 -31.40 4.96 49.08
C SER A 180 -32.23 5.80 50.06
N SER A 181 -32.11 7.14 50.02
CA SER A 181 -32.87 8.07 50.85
C SER A 181 -33.29 9.36 50.11
N ARG A 182 -34.25 10.10 50.69
CA ARG A 182 -34.66 11.43 50.20
C ARG A 182 -33.52 12.45 50.26
N ASP A 183 -32.68 12.37 51.28
CA ASP A 183 -31.55 13.28 51.47
C ASP A 183 -30.45 12.98 50.44
N ASP A 184 -30.22 11.71 50.09
CA ASP A 184 -29.34 11.34 48.97
C ASP A 184 -29.88 11.87 47.65
N ALA A 185 -31.19 11.73 47.39
CA ALA A 185 -31.80 12.25 46.18
C ALA A 185 -31.66 13.79 46.09
N LEU A 186 -31.83 14.52 47.20
CA LEU A 186 -31.62 15.97 47.23
C LEU A 186 -30.16 16.34 46.98
N ARG A 187 -29.21 15.64 47.60
CA ARG A 187 -27.76 15.83 47.40
C ARG A 187 -27.38 15.61 45.94
N GLU A 188 -27.81 14.51 45.33
CA GLU A 188 -27.53 14.23 43.91
C GLU A 188 -28.27 15.20 42.98
N THR A 189 -29.47 15.68 43.34
CA THR A 189 -30.20 16.71 42.56
C THR A 189 -29.47 18.04 42.55
N LEU A 190 -28.92 18.47 43.71
CA LEU A 190 -28.11 19.67 43.79
C LEU A 190 -26.78 19.49 43.04
N ALA A 191 -26.13 18.33 43.17
CA ALA A 191 -24.92 18.03 42.42
C ALA A 191 -25.15 18.03 40.89
N ALA A 192 -26.32 17.57 40.43
CA ALA A 192 -26.69 17.54 39.02
C ALA A 192 -26.92 18.93 38.39
N GLN A 193 -26.88 20.02 39.18
CA GLN A 193 -26.90 21.40 38.64
C GLN A 193 -25.60 21.76 37.94
N GLU A 194 -24.51 21.10 38.29
CA GLU A 194 -23.20 21.28 37.68
C GLU A 194 -22.86 20.06 36.81
N PRO A 195 -22.41 20.24 35.56
CA PRO A 195 -21.98 19.12 34.73
C PRO A 195 -20.75 18.45 35.35
N LEU A 196 -20.66 17.12 35.22
CA LEU A 196 -19.43 16.40 35.55
C LEU A 196 -18.30 16.87 34.64
N ILE A 197 -17.10 17.02 35.21
CA ILE A 197 -15.91 17.36 34.43
C ILE A 197 -15.60 16.26 33.41
N LEU A 198 -15.38 16.65 32.16
CA LEU A 198 -14.93 15.71 31.15
C LEU A 198 -13.44 15.41 31.33
N LEU A 199 -13.01 14.21 30.92
CA LEU A 199 -11.58 13.88 30.91
C LEU A 199 -10.77 14.87 30.06
N CYS A 200 -11.35 15.40 28.98
CA CYS A 200 -10.76 16.47 28.19
C CYS A 200 -10.40 17.69 29.08
N ASP A 201 -11.38 18.26 29.79
CA ASP A 201 -11.18 19.46 30.62
C ASP A 201 -10.29 19.17 31.85
N TRP A 202 -10.35 17.95 32.35
CA TRP A 202 -9.49 17.50 33.44
C TRP A 202 -8.02 17.43 33.02
N ILE A 203 -7.72 16.94 31.82
CA ILE A 203 -6.36 16.95 31.26
C ILE A 203 -5.83 18.37 31.16
N ASP A 204 -6.65 19.35 30.77
CA ASP A 204 -6.24 20.77 30.74
C ASP A 204 -5.95 21.29 32.14
N THR A 205 -6.83 20.95 33.10
CA THR A 205 -6.66 21.32 34.51
C THR A 205 -5.34 20.78 35.08
N LEU A 206 -5.01 19.51 34.81
CA LEU A 206 -3.75 18.90 35.25
C LEU A 206 -2.54 19.55 34.56
N SER A 207 -2.65 19.83 33.26
CA SER A 207 -1.58 20.45 32.47
C SER A 207 -1.25 21.87 32.94
N LEU A 208 -2.26 22.61 33.44
CA LEU A 208 -2.07 23.93 34.06
C LEU A 208 -1.47 23.85 35.47
N LYS A 209 -1.85 22.84 36.26
CA LYS A 209 -1.36 22.64 37.64
C LYS A 209 0.08 22.13 37.67
N GLU A 210 0.43 21.25 36.74
CA GLU A 210 1.72 20.57 36.66
C GLU A 210 2.31 20.70 35.25
N PRO A 211 2.70 21.92 34.82
CA PRO A 211 3.26 22.12 33.50
C PRO A 211 4.58 21.37 33.34
N ILE A 212 4.73 20.65 32.23
CA ILE A 212 5.99 20.03 31.85
C ILE A 212 7.00 21.14 31.55
N SER A 213 8.07 21.22 32.33
CA SER A 213 9.17 22.14 32.06
C SER A 213 10.01 21.62 30.89
N LEU A 214 9.92 22.28 29.74
CA LEU A 214 10.73 21.98 28.57
C LEU A 214 12.05 22.77 28.65
N ASN A 215 13.06 22.21 29.31
CA ASN A 215 14.42 22.74 29.21
C ASN A 215 15.07 22.23 27.93
N TYR A 216 14.95 22.98 26.84
CA TYR A 216 15.74 22.75 25.65
C TYR A 216 17.14 23.34 25.85
N ASP A 217 18.19 22.55 25.62
CA ASP A 217 19.56 23.06 25.55
C ASP A 217 19.69 23.90 24.26
N SER A 218 19.36 25.19 24.39
CA SER A 218 19.06 26.12 23.29
C SER A 218 20.26 26.56 22.44
N LYS A 219 21.24 25.70 22.21
CA LYS A 219 22.22 25.97 21.15
C LYS A 219 21.67 25.77 19.74
N ASP A 220 20.57 25.02 19.60
CA ASP A 220 19.81 24.89 18.35
C ASP A 220 18.35 25.30 18.58
N SER A 221 18.06 26.59 18.36
CA SER A 221 16.71 27.17 18.42
C SER A 221 15.78 26.72 17.28
N LYS A 222 16.21 25.75 16.47
CA LYS A 222 15.38 25.13 15.44
C LYS A 222 14.90 23.79 16.01
N LEU A 223 13.61 23.73 16.36
CA LEU A 223 12.85 22.48 16.50
C LEU A 223 13.41 21.46 15.51
N SER A 224 13.90 20.35 16.06
CA SER A 224 14.85 19.44 15.42
C SER A 224 14.53 19.24 13.94
N LYS A 225 15.51 19.55 13.08
CA LYS A 225 15.53 19.14 11.67
C LYS A 225 15.25 17.65 11.46
N ALA A 226 15.23 16.84 12.52
CA ALA A 226 14.83 15.44 12.54
C ALA A 226 13.42 15.19 11.94
N TRP A 227 12.46 16.10 12.09
CA TRP A 227 11.14 15.96 11.46
C TRP A 227 11.08 16.48 10.01
N LEU A 228 12.06 17.30 9.60
CA LEU A 228 12.17 17.84 8.24
C LEU A 228 13.06 16.99 7.32
N GLN A 229 13.77 16.00 7.89
CA GLN A 229 14.61 15.06 7.16
C GLN A 229 13.94 13.70 7.13
N GLU A 230 12.77 13.62 6.50
CA GLU A 230 12.33 12.36 5.92
C GLU A 230 13.43 11.90 4.94
N PRO A 231 14.03 10.69 5.09
CA PRO A 231 15.18 10.28 4.27
C PRO A 231 14.90 10.28 2.76
N TYR A 232 13.62 10.22 2.35
CA TYR A 232 13.19 10.32 0.96
C TYR A 232 13.07 11.77 0.43
N MET A 233 13.16 12.78 1.29
CA MET A 233 13.11 14.21 0.92
C MET A 233 14.51 14.85 0.85
N THR A 234 15.56 14.16 1.29
CA THR A 234 16.93 14.61 1.05
C THR A 234 17.23 14.46 -0.43
N GLU A 235 17.24 15.57 -1.17
CA GLU A 235 17.93 15.68 -2.46
C GLU A 235 19.41 15.31 -2.24
N LYS A 236 19.73 14.01 -2.35
CA LYS A 236 21.12 13.62 -2.54
C LYS A 236 21.52 14.22 -3.88
N LYS A 237 22.54 15.07 -3.84
CA LYS A 237 23.20 15.58 -5.04
C LYS A 237 23.57 14.36 -5.88
N LEU A 238 22.96 14.20 -7.05
CA LEU A 238 23.32 13.15 -7.99
C LEU A 238 24.80 13.36 -8.31
N GLU A 239 25.66 12.47 -7.81
CA GLU A 239 27.01 12.36 -8.34
C GLU A 239 26.89 12.02 -9.83
N ASN A 240 27.89 12.42 -10.61
CA ASN A 240 27.84 12.28 -12.06
C ASN A 240 28.13 10.81 -12.43
N TYR A 241 27.14 9.93 -12.29
CA TYR A 241 27.23 8.53 -12.69
C TYR A 241 27.14 8.41 -14.22
N PRO A 242 27.83 7.43 -14.84
CA PRO A 242 27.71 7.20 -16.28
C PRO A 242 26.26 6.89 -16.67
N ALA A 243 25.68 7.74 -17.51
CA ALA A 243 24.31 7.55 -18.01
C ALA A 243 24.19 6.28 -18.86
N LEU A 244 23.01 5.67 -18.86
CA LEU A 244 22.64 4.65 -19.85
C LEU A 244 22.50 5.31 -21.22
N GLN A 245 23.16 4.76 -22.23
CA GLN A 245 23.22 5.34 -23.57
C GLN A 245 22.87 4.30 -24.62
N LEU A 246 22.11 4.72 -25.62
CA LEU A 246 21.92 3.95 -26.85
C LEU A 246 23.08 4.25 -27.81
N LYS A 247 23.91 3.25 -28.12
CA LYS A 247 25.00 3.35 -29.09
C LYS A 247 24.92 2.21 -30.09
N GLN A 248 24.80 2.55 -31.37
CA GLN A 248 24.76 1.58 -32.48
C GLN A 248 23.73 0.45 -32.24
N GLY A 249 22.56 0.80 -31.67
CA GLY A 249 21.50 -0.14 -31.35
C GLY A 249 21.79 -1.07 -30.16
N LEU A 250 22.69 -0.68 -29.26
CA LEU A 250 22.92 -1.36 -27.98
C LEU A 250 22.80 -0.38 -26.82
N LEU A 251 22.16 -0.82 -25.74
CA LEU A 251 22.15 -0.09 -24.48
C LEU A 251 23.45 -0.38 -23.73
N VAL A 252 24.24 0.68 -23.51
CA VAL A 252 25.55 0.62 -22.89
C VAL A 252 25.67 1.65 -21.78
N ARG A 253 26.48 1.34 -20.76
CA ARG A 253 26.84 2.25 -19.68
C ARG A 253 28.34 2.21 -19.50
N ASP A 254 28.98 3.37 -19.50
CA ASP A 254 30.45 3.49 -19.43
C ASP A 254 31.18 2.64 -20.51
N GLY A 255 30.62 2.61 -21.72
CA GLY A 255 31.15 1.82 -22.83
C GLY A 255 30.95 0.30 -22.71
N LYS A 256 30.31 -0.19 -21.65
CA LYS A 256 30.06 -1.62 -21.40
C LYS A 256 28.61 -1.98 -21.70
N ILE A 257 28.41 -3.18 -22.24
CA ILE A 257 27.08 -3.78 -22.38
C ILE A 257 26.63 -4.24 -21.00
N LEU A 258 25.36 -3.96 -20.68
CA LEU A 258 24.76 -4.40 -19.43
C LEU A 258 24.10 -5.77 -19.62
N THR A 259 24.47 -6.73 -18.77
CA THR A 259 23.88 -8.07 -18.68
C THR A 259 23.46 -8.37 -17.24
N GLY A 260 22.39 -9.13 -17.08
CA GLY A 260 21.89 -9.57 -15.79
C GLY A 260 20.44 -10.00 -15.83
N GLY A 261 20.03 -10.72 -14.80
CA GLY A 261 18.65 -11.18 -14.63
C GLY A 261 17.66 -10.04 -14.49
N ARG A 262 16.37 -10.37 -14.57
CA ARG A 262 15.28 -9.42 -14.35
C ARG A 262 14.41 -9.90 -13.20
N PHE A 263 14.02 -8.96 -12.34
CA PHE A 263 13.08 -9.19 -11.26
C PHE A 263 11.73 -8.57 -11.62
N ASN A 264 10.68 -9.40 -11.58
CA ASN A 264 9.30 -8.95 -11.69
C ASN A 264 8.68 -8.90 -10.29
N PRO A 265 8.10 -7.77 -9.85
CA PRO A 265 7.31 -7.73 -8.64
C PRO A 265 6.12 -8.67 -8.81
N MET A 266 5.81 -9.40 -7.74
CA MET A 266 4.55 -10.13 -7.66
C MET A 266 3.40 -9.14 -7.82
N TRP A 267 2.48 -9.40 -8.76
CA TRP A 267 1.31 -8.54 -8.97
C TRP A 267 0.46 -8.38 -7.71
N TRP A 268 0.47 -9.41 -6.86
CA TRP A 268 -0.10 -9.39 -5.54
C TRP A 268 0.50 -10.51 -4.67
N ARG A 269 0.83 -10.17 -3.42
CA ARG A 269 1.12 -11.14 -2.36
C ARG A 269 0.69 -10.51 -1.03
N GLY A 270 -0.55 -10.77 -0.64
CA GLY A 270 -1.20 -10.26 0.56
C GLY A 270 -0.70 -10.96 1.83
N SER A 271 0.55 -10.72 2.24
CA SER A 271 1.12 -11.36 3.41
C SER A 271 1.98 -10.40 4.23
N LEU A 272 1.88 -10.50 5.55
CA LEU A 272 2.74 -9.83 6.53
C LEU A 272 3.78 -10.79 7.12
N LEU A 273 4.14 -11.85 6.37
CA LEU A 273 5.21 -12.78 6.78
C LEU A 273 6.56 -12.05 6.92
N PRO A 274 7.51 -12.57 7.70
CA PRO A 274 8.85 -11.99 7.80
C PRO A 274 9.51 -11.76 6.43
N LYS A 275 10.29 -10.67 6.32
CA LYS A 275 10.92 -10.19 5.07
C LYS A 275 11.62 -11.28 4.27
N GLU A 276 12.36 -12.18 4.93
CA GLU A 276 13.12 -13.28 4.30
C GLU A 276 12.26 -14.24 3.49
N GLN A 277 10.95 -14.27 3.74
CA GLN A 277 9.97 -15.10 3.04
C GLN A 277 9.22 -14.33 1.94
N GLN A 278 9.54 -13.05 1.75
CA GLN A 278 8.87 -12.16 0.80
C GLN A 278 9.75 -11.81 -0.40
N THR A 279 9.13 -11.74 -1.57
CA THR A 279 9.75 -11.12 -2.74
C THR A 279 9.75 -9.59 -2.56
N PRO A 280 10.81 -8.88 -3.00
CA PRO A 280 10.84 -7.43 -2.92
C PRO A 280 9.69 -6.77 -3.69
N HIS A 281 9.27 -5.58 -3.28
CA HIS A 281 8.29 -4.80 -4.02
C HIS A 281 8.49 -3.30 -3.74
N ILE A 282 8.76 -2.52 -4.80
CA ILE A 282 9.16 -1.10 -4.65
C ILE A 282 8.08 -0.29 -3.92
N THR A 283 6.80 -0.51 -4.26
CA THR A 283 5.66 0.29 -3.78
C THR A 283 4.74 -0.48 -2.81
N ARG A 284 5.28 -1.46 -2.06
CA ARG A 284 4.54 -2.14 -0.99
C ARG A 284 4.74 -1.39 0.33
N TYR A 285 3.65 -1.10 1.03
CA TYR A 285 3.64 -0.38 2.28
C TYR A 285 2.94 -1.17 3.39
N ALA A 286 3.46 -1.11 4.61
CA ALA A 286 2.79 -1.54 5.84
C ALA A 286 3.39 -0.79 7.02
N LEU A 287 2.63 -0.67 8.10
CA LEU A 287 3.04 -0.01 9.32
C LEU A 287 3.49 -1.10 10.31
N GLU A 288 4.79 -1.24 10.55
CA GLU A 288 5.33 -2.42 11.24
C GLU A 288 6.54 -2.14 12.16
N PRO A 289 6.76 -2.98 13.18
CA PRO A 289 8.00 -2.97 13.97
C PRO A 289 9.17 -3.44 13.10
N GLU A 290 10.38 -3.04 13.48
CA GLU A 290 11.61 -3.29 12.72
C GLU A 290 11.85 -4.78 12.37
N ALA A 291 11.43 -5.71 13.23
CA ALA A 291 11.57 -7.15 13.03
C ALA A 291 10.62 -7.76 11.98
N TYR A 292 9.57 -7.04 11.56
CA TYR A 292 8.56 -7.54 10.61
C TYR A 292 8.57 -6.82 9.26
N ARG A 293 9.39 -5.75 9.09
CA ARG A 293 9.42 -4.85 7.92
C ARG A 293 9.21 -5.58 6.58
N VAL A 294 7.99 -5.53 6.06
CA VAL A 294 7.60 -5.92 4.69
C VAL A 294 7.79 -4.78 3.70
N VAL A 295 8.00 -3.56 4.19
CA VAL A 295 8.40 -2.41 3.38
C VAL A 295 9.88 -2.55 3.05
N ASP A 296 10.18 -2.77 1.77
CA ASP A 296 11.55 -3.04 1.33
C ASP A 296 12.46 -1.82 1.46
N ASP A 297 13.57 -1.92 2.20
CA ASP A 297 14.64 -0.92 2.10
C ASP A 297 15.22 -0.96 0.68
N LEU A 298 15.05 0.13 -0.08
CA LEU A 298 15.44 0.17 -1.50
C LEU A 298 16.96 0.15 -1.69
N ASP A 299 17.73 0.65 -0.72
CA ASP A 299 19.18 0.61 -0.80
C ASP A 299 19.67 -0.84 -0.63
N GLN A 300 19.14 -1.54 0.38
CA GLN A 300 19.40 -2.98 0.58
C GLN A 300 18.87 -3.83 -0.59
N MET A 301 17.70 -3.50 -1.12
CA MET A 301 17.12 -4.19 -2.27
C MET A 301 18.05 -4.10 -3.48
N THR A 302 18.54 -2.89 -3.79
CA THR A 302 19.43 -2.67 -4.94
C THR A 302 20.82 -3.27 -4.72
N ASP A 303 21.34 -3.27 -3.48
CA ASP A 303 22.57 -4.00 -3.14
C ASP A 303 22.42 -5.50 -3.38
N ASN A 304 21.29 -6.07 -2.97
CA ASN A 304 21.00 -7.48 -3.18
C ASN A 304 20.86 -7.79 -4.66
N MET A 305 20.19 -6.93 -5.44
CA MET A 305 20.09 -7.09 -6.89
C MET A 305 21.48 -7.19 -7.54
N GLN A 306 22.42 -6.29 -7.21
CA GLN A 306 23.80 -6.37 -7.70
C GLN A 306 24.47 -7.68 -7.29
N LYS A 307 24.39 -8.04 -6.00
CA LYS A 307 25.02 -9.28 -5.47
C LYS A 307 24.48 -10.55 -6.13
N THR A 308 23.21 -10.57 -6.51
CA THR A 308 22.55 -11.74 -7.13
C THR A 308 22.51 -11.67 -8.66
N GLY A 309 23.19 -10.69 -9.28
CA GLY A 309 23.24 -10.56 -10.73
C GLY A 309 21.89 -10.19 -11.37
N ILE A 310 21.00 -9.52 -10.64
CA ILE A 310 19.75 -8.96 -11.17
C ILE A 310 20.03 -7.53 -11.62
N LEU A 311 19.83 -7.25 -12.91
CA LEU A 311 20.06 -5.95 -13.53
C LEU A 311 18.79 -5.09 -13.58
N VAL A 312 17.65 -5.71 -13.88
CA VAL A 312 16.40 -5.00 -14.19
C VAL A 312 15.35 -5.26 -13.11
N ALA A 313 14.66 -4.21 -12.64
CA ALA A 313 13.35 -4.35 -12.01
C ALA A 313 12.25 -3.95 -13.01
N ASP A 314 11.33 -4.87 -13.34
CA ASP A 314 10.23 -4.64 -14.28
C ASP A 314 8.93 -4.37 -13.51
N HIS A 315 8.65 -3.10 -13.24
CA HIS A 315 7.63 -2.67 -12.30
C HIS A 315 6.35 -2.21 -12.98
N ASN A 316 5.23 -2.72 -12.48
CA ASN A 316 3.87 -2.22 -12.64
C ASN A 316 3.21 -2.03 -11.26
N TYR A 317 2.14 -1.23 -11.18
CA TYR A 317 1.34 -1.16 -9.95
C TYR A 317 0.56 -2.46 -9.68
N GLY A 318 0.26 -2.74 -8.41
CA GLY A 318 -0.37 -4.00 -7.97
C GLY A 318 -1.83 -4.20 -8.40
N LEU A 319 -2.32 -5.44 -8.27
CA LEU A 319 -3.71 -5.82 -8.61
C LEU A 319 -4.75 -5.20 -7.67
N TRP A 320 -4.46 -5.19 -6.37
CA TRP A 320 -5.37 -4.74 -5.32
C TRP A 320 -4.66 -3.82 -4.36
N TYR A 321 -5.46 -2.98 -3.68
CA TYR A 321 -4.94 -2.10 -2.65
C TYR A 321 -4.64 -2.83 -1.35
N ASP A 322 -5.56 -3.65 -0.84
CA ASP A 322 -5.49 -4.28 0.49
C ASP A 322 -5.97 -5.75 0.50
N ARG A 323 -5.58 -6.50 1.54
CA ARG A 323 -5.80 -7.95 1.63
C ARG A 323 -7.23 -8.42 1.65
N ARG A 324 -8.21 -7.55 1.95
CA ARG A 324 -9.60 -7.99 1.91
C ARG A 324 -9.97 -8.56 0.54
N ARG A 325 -9.34 -8.10 -0.54
CA ARG A 325 -9.56 -8.57 -1.91
C ARG A 325 -8.84 -9.88 -2.28
N ASP A 326 -8.13 -10.51 -1.34
CA ASP A 326 -7.65 -11.90 -1.47
C ASP A 326 -8.78 -12.87 -1.81
N ASP A 327 -10.00 -12.58 -1.34
CA ASP A 327 -11.22 -13.34 -1.61
C ASP A 327 -11.68 -13.32 -3.08
N HIS A 328 -11.07 -12.46 -3.91
CA HIS A 328 -11.49 -12.22 -5.31
C HIS A 328 -12.96 -11.84 -5.45
N GLU A 329 -13.54 -11.21 -4.43
CA GLU A 329 -14.92 -10.76 -4.46
C GLU A 329 -15.07 -9.46 -5.25
N ARG A 330 -16.29 -9.24 -5.79
CA ARG A 330 -16.64 -8.01 -6.53
C ARG A 330 -17.58 -7.10 -5.74
N THR A 331 -17.95 -7.49 -4.53
CA THR A 331 -18.86 -6.71 -3.69
C THR A 331 -18.13 -5.54 -3.03
N SER A 332 -18.88 -4.48 -2.73
CA SER A 332 -18.39 -3.34 -1.97
C SER A 332 -18.04 -3.76 -0.55
N ARG A 333 -16.98 -3.19 0.04
CA ARG A 333 -16.62 -3.43 1.45
C ARG A 333 -17.53 -2.62 2.37
N ILE A 334 -17.87 -3.21 3.51
CA ILE A 334 -18.80 -2.63 4.49
C ILE A 334 -18.26 -1.36 5.16
N ASP A 335 -16.94 -1.22 5.25
CA ASP A 335 -16.24 -0.12 5.92
C ASP A 335 -14.80 0.04 5.40
N GLY A 336 -14.05 0.98 6.00
CA GLY A 336 -12.65 1.25 5.75
C GLY A 336 -11.67 0.38 6.53
N GLU A 337 -12.07 -0.83 6.97
CA GLU A 337 -11.25 -1.75 7.78
C GLU A 337 -10.20 -2.47 6.91
N VAL A 338 -9.36 -1.69 6.22
CA VAL A 338 -8.35 -2.14 5.28
C VAL A 338 -7.26 -2.97 5.96
N ARG A 339 -6.67 -3.89 5.20
CA ARG A 339 -5.68 -4.86 5.72
C ARG A 339 -4.37 -4.78 4.96
N ALA A 340 -3.30 -4.42 5.67
CA ALA A 340 -1.94 -4.42 5.14
C ALA A 340 -1.46 -5.84 4.75
N PRO A 341 -0.48 -5.98 3.81
CA PRO A 341 0.25 -4.89 3.19
C PRO A 341 -0.57 -4.18 2.12
N PHE A 342 -0.24 -2.92 1.89
CA PHE A 342 -0.83 -2.07 0.89
C PHE A 342 0.05 -2.03 -0.36
N TYR A 343 -0.54 -2.27 -1.52
CA TYR A 343 0.14 -2.06 -2.79
C TYR A 343 -0.34 -0.71 -3.30
N GLU A 344 0.43 0.32 -2.95
CA GLU A 344 0.06 1.70 -3.23
C GLU A 344 -0.06 1.93 -4.74
N LEU A 345 -1.05 2.75 -5.11
CA LEU A 345 -1.39 3.05 -6.50
C LEU A 345 -0.95 4.49 -6.85
N PRO A 346 -0.82 4.84 -8.15
CA PRO A 346 -0.28 6.13 -8.58
C PRO A 346 -1.12 7.38 -8.21
N PHE A 347 -2.39 7.18 -7.86
CA PHE A 347 -3.38 8.26 -7.66
C PHE A 347 -3.66 8.48 -6.18
N ALA A 348 -3.85 9.74 -5.80
CA ALA A 348 -4.20 10.09 -4.42
C ALA A 348 -5.69 9.84 -4.16
N ARG A 349 -5.99 9.53 -2.89
CA ARG A 349 -7.35 9.55 -2.35
C ARG A 349 -7.82 11.01 -2.18
N SER A 350 -9.08 11.26 -2.48
CA SER A 350 -9.66 12.61 -2.47
C SER A 350 -10.12 13.07 -1.09
N GLY A 351 -10.34 12.13 -0.16
CA GLY A 351 -11.05 12.40 1.09
C GLY A 351 -12.55 12.63 0.92
N GLN A 352 -13.08 12.47 -0.29
CA GLN A 352 -14.47 12.68 -0.65
C GLN A 352 -15.13 11.38 -1.11
N GLY A 353 -16.44 11.28 -0.87
CA GLY A 353 -17.23 10.13 -1.25
C GLY A 353 -16.75 8.82 -0.61
N ARG A 354 -17.26 7.71 -1.12
CA ARG A 354 -16.89 6.37 -0.66
C ARG A 354 -16.65 5.46 -1.87
N ALA A 355 -15.43 4.97 -2.01
CA ALA A 355 -15.04 4.00 -3.01
C ALA A 355 -15.55 2.59 -2.66
N TRP A 356 -15.40 1.67 -3.61
CA TRP A 356 -15.88 0.29 -3.49
C TRP A 356 -15.17 -0.53 -2.41
N ASP A 357 -13.95 -0.13 -2.04
CA ASP A 357 -13.19 -0.68 -0.92
C ASP A 357 -13.55 -0.06 0.43
N GLY A 358 -14.50 0.86 0.49
CA GLY A 358 -14.95 1.51 1.72
C GLY A 358 -14.07 2.67 2.21
N LEU A 359 -12.98 3.00 1.50
CA LEU A 359 -12.21 4.23 1.70
C LEU A 359 -12.81 5.39 0.88
N SER A 360 -12.15 6.55 0.87
CA SER A 360 -12.58 7.66 0.01
C SER A 360 -12.30 7.39 -1.47
N GLN A 361 -13.01 8.06 -2.36
CA GLN A 361 -12.77 7.95 -3.81
C GLN A 361 -11.40 8.53 -4.18
N TYR A 362 -10.78 8.04 -5.25
CA TYR A 362 -9.58 8.62 -5.82
C TYR A 362 -9.87 9.94 -6.54
N ASP A 363 -8.87 10.82 -6.60
CA ASP A 363 -8.81 11.89 -7.59
C ASP A 363 -7.67 11.57 -8.57
N LEU A 364 -8.03 11.14 -9.78
CA LEU A 364 -7.11 10.74 -10.84
C LEU A 364 -6.31 11.92 -11.42
N THR A 365 -6.60 13.15 -11.00
CA THR A 365 -5.78 14.34 -11.31
C THR A 365 -4.76 14.67 -10.22
N LYS A 366 -4.76 13.91 -9.12
CA LYS A 366 -3.86 14.07 -7.98
C LYS A 366 -3.00 12.82 -7.81
N TRP A 367 -1.74 13.04 -7.45
CA TRP A 367 -0.73 11.99 -7.43
C TRP A 367 -0.48 11.50 -6.01
N ASN A 368 -0.33 10.18 -5.85
CA ASN A 368 0.16 9.60 -4.61
C ASN A 368 1.65 9.89 -4.46
N ASN A 369 2.00 10.91 -3.66
CA ASN A 369 3.38 11.34 -3.47
C ASN A 369 4.28 10.21 -2.96
N TRP A 370 3.77 9.34 -2.07
CA TRP A 370 4.54 8.21 -1.57
C TRP A 370 4.93 7.26 -2.71
N TYR A 371 3.97 6.84 -3.54
CA TYR A 371 4.20 5.94 -4.69
C TYR A 371 5.27 6.50 -5.64
N TRP A 372 5.13 7.76 -6.03
CA TRP A 372 6.00 8.40 -7.01
C TRP A 372 7.40 8.70 -6.46
N ASN A 373 7.49 9.18 -5.22
CA ASN A 373 8.79 9.38 -4.55
C ASN A 373 9.50 8.04 -4.37
N ARG A 374 8.77 6.98 -4.04
CA ARG A 374 9.34 5.64 -3.85
C ARG A 374 9.96 5.09 -5.12
N LEU A 375 9.28 5.21 -6.26
CA LEU A 375 9.86 4.83 -7.55
C LEU A 375 11.02 5.74 -7.94
N LYS A 376 10.95 7.05 -7.66
CA LYS A 376 12.04 7.99 -7.91
C LYS A 376 13.30 7.61 -7.12
N THR A 377 13.16 7.29 -5.83
CA THR A 377 14.25 6.79 -5.00
C THR A 377 14.87 5.52 -5.59
N TYR A 378 14.05 4.57 -6.06
CA TYR A 378 14.57 3.39 -6.74
C TYR A 378 15.35 3.76 -8.02
N ALA A 379 14.80 4.64 -8.87
CA ALA A 379 15.45 5.07 -10.10
C ALA A 379 16.79 5.78 -9.84
N ASP A 380 16.89 6.58 -8.77
CA ASP A 380 18.14 7.25 -8.37
C ASP A 380 19.19 6.25 -7.86
N LEU A 381 18.76 5.25 -7.08
CA LEU A 381 19.64 4.15 -6.68
C LEU A 381 20.06 3.29 -7.87
N ALA A 382 19.17 3.10 -8.85
CA ALA A 382 19.48 2.35 -10.06
C ALA A 382 20.53 3.07 -10.92
N GLU A 383 20.50 4.41 -11.00
CA GLU A 383 21.60 5.19 -11.60
C GLU A 383 22.93 4.98 -10.87
N GLN A 384 22.92 5.10 -9.56
CA GLN A 384 24.10 4.94 -8.71
C GLN A 384 24.75 3.55 -8.85
N LYS A 385 23.91 2.52 -8.99
CA LYS A 385 24.31 1.11 -8.91
C LYS A 385 24.32 0.40 -10.26
N ALA A 386 24.26 1.17 -11.36
CA ALA A 386 24.22 0.66 -12.72
C ALA A 386 23.08 -0.36 -12.99
N LEU A 387 21.95 -0.23 -12.28
CA LEU A 387 20.73 -1.01 -12.49
C LEU A 387 19.78 -0.28 -13.45
N VAL A 388 18.70 -0.96 -13.84
CA VAL A 388 17.71 -0.45 -14.80
C VAL A 388 16.29 -0.66 -14.25
N LEU A 389 15.43 0.35 -14.40
CA LEU A 389 14.00 0.26 -14.13
C LEU A 389 13.25 0.11 -15.46
N PHE A 390 12.51 -0.98 -15.63
CA PHE A 390 11.45 -1.04 -16.64
C PHE A 390 10.19 -0.52 -15.97
N HIS A 391 9.69 0.62 -16.44
CA HIS A 391 8.52 1.27 -15.90
C HIS A 391 7.32 1.02 -16.83
N GLN A 392 6.48 0.06 -16.43
CA GLN A 392 5.22 -0.25 -17.10
C GLN A 392 4.18 0.79 -16.69
N GLN A 393 3.85 1.72 -17.59
CA GLN A 393 2.95 2.83 -17.24
C GLN A 393 1.56 2.32 -16.85
N TYR A 394 1.02 1.35 -17.59
CA TYR A 394 -0.24 0.70 -17.27
C TYR A 394 -0.08 -0.79 -16.92
N PHE A 395 -1.17 -1.39 -16.44
CA PHE A 395 -1.29 -2.82 -16.23
C PHE A 395 -2.61 -3.33 -16.78
N GLN A 396 -2.59 -3.82 -18.03
CA GLN A 396 -3.78 -4.21 -18.78
C GLN A 396 -4.57 -5.34 -18.12
N HIS A 397 -3.92 -6.17 -17.32
CA HIS A 397 -4.56 -7.25 -16.59
C HIS A 397 -5.78 -6.80 -15.76
N ASN A 398 -5.75 -5.58 -15.22
CA ASN A 398 -6.85 -5.01 -14.43
C ASN A 398 -8.13 -4.77 -15.24
N ILE A 399 -8.03 -4.67 -16.56
CA ILE A 399 -9.15 -4.26 -17.42
C ILE A 399 -9.68 -5.37 -18.33
N ILE A 400 -9.02 -6.54 -18.41
CA ILE A 400 -9.47 -7.65 -19.28
C ILE A 400 -9.62 -9.00 -18.59
N GLU A 401 -9.18 -9.13 -17.33
CA GLU A 401 -9.03 -10.46 -16.74
C GLU A 401 -10.10 -10.84 -15.72
N ALA A 402 -10.13 -10.23 -14.54
CA ALA A 402 -11.00 -10.66 -13.45
C ALA A 402 -11.75 -9.47 -12.86
N GLY A 403 -13.02 -9.70 -12.54
CA GLY A 403 -13.88 -8.65 -11.99
C GLY A 403 -13.38 -8.08 -10.67
N ALA A 404 -12.69 -8.89 -9.87
CA ALA A 404 -12.04 -8.45 -8.64
C ALA A 404 -10.90 -7.45 -8.86
N HIS A 405 -10.15 -7.55 -9.97
CA HIS A 405 -9.07 -6.62 -10.29
C HIS A 405 -9.64 -5.24 -10.66
N TRP A 406 -10.81 -5.23 -11.31
CA TRP A 406 -11.52 -4.01 -11.67
C TRP A 406 -12.33 -3.41 -10.51
N ALA A 407 -12.82 -4.24 -9.58
CA ALA A 407 -13.76 -3.83 -8.53
C ALA A 407 -13.26 -2.61 -7.73
N ASP A 408 -11.99 -2.62 -7.33
CA ASP A 408 -11.34 -1.55 -6.58
C ASP A 408 -10.40 -0.67 -7.44
N PHE A 409 -10.40 -0.88 -8.77
CA PHE A 409 -9.49 -0.18 -9.66
C PHE A 409 -9.82 1.33 -9.69
N PRO A 410 -8.82 2.24 -9.58
CA PRO A 410 -9.09 3.68 -9.46
C PRO A 410 -9.90 4.28 -10.62
N TRP A 411 -9.72 3.77 -11.84
CA TRP A 411 -10.39 4.32 -13.03
C TRP A 411 -11.88 3.99 -13.13
N ARG A 412 -12.37 3.01 -12.36
CA ARG A 412 -13.78 2.66 -12.31
C ARG A 412 -14.59 3.85 -11.78
N SER A 413 -15.74 4.15 -12.39
CA SER A 413 -16.61 5.29 -12.03
C SER A 413 -16.98 5.34 -10.55
N ALA A 414 -17.25 4.20 -9.91
CA ALA A 414 -17.54 4.15 -8.49
C ALA A 414 -16.35 4.55 -7.58
N ASN A 415 -15.12 4.46 -8.08
CA ASN A 415 -13.90 4.61 -7.27
C ASN A 415 -13.22 5.97 -7.41
N ASN A 416 -13.70 6.88 -8.26
CA ASN A 416 -13.07 8.19 -8.43
C ASN A 416 -14.11 9.32 -8.56
N VAL A 417 -13.64 10.55 -8.32
CA VAL A 417 -14.46 11.77 -8.43
C VAL A 417 -14.46 12.40 -9.83
N ASN A 418 -13.75 11.78 -10.78
CA ASN A 418 -13.40 12.41 -12.06
C ASN A 418 -14.41 12.16 -13.19
N GLN A 419 -15.53 11.46 -12.93
CA GLN A 419 -16.58 11.20 -13.93
C GLN A 419 -16.02 10.44 -15.16
N THR A 420 -15.43 9.27 -14.91
CA THR A 420 -14.82 8.44 -15.96
C THR A 420 -15.84 7.67 -16.82
N ASP A 421 -17.12 7.67 -16.43
CA ASP A 421 -18.28 7.11 -17.16
C ASP A 421 -18.09 5.68 -17.68
N PHE A 422 -17.31 4.86 -16.96
CA PHE A 422 -17.35 3.41 -17.14
C PHE A 422 -18.72 2.84 -16.72
N PRO A 423 -19.20 1.76 -17.38
CA PRO A 423 -20.51 1.18 -17.10
C PRO A 423 -20.68 0.74 -15.63
N GLU A 424 -21.80 1.15 -15.03
CA GLU A 424 -22.25 0.72 -13.70
C GLU A 424 -23.74 0.28 -13.77
N PRO A 425 -24.16 -0.78 -13.04
CA PRO A 425 -23.29 -1.73 -12.34
C PRO A 425 -22.37 -2.46 -13.32
N VAL A 426 -21.17 -2.82 -12.86
CA VAL A 426 -20.15 -3.42 -13.73
C VAL A 426 -20.71 -4.68 -14.44
N PRO A 427 -20.66 -4.76 -15.78
CA PRO A 427 -21.11 -5.91 -16.56
C PRO A 427 -20.12 -7.09 -16.45
N TYR A 428 -20.04 -7.73 -15.29
CA TYR A 428 -19.17 -8.88 -15.08
C TYR A 428 -19.62 -10.09 -15.92
N ALA A 429 -18.80 -10.47 -16.90
CA ALA A 429 -19.07 -11.63 -17.75
C ALA A 429 -19.02 -12.92 -16.93
N GLY A 430 -20.16 -13.63 -16.89
CA GLY A 430 -20.34 -14.84 -16.07
C GLY A 430 -20.11 -14.60 -14.57
N ASN A 431 -20.34 -13.36 -14.09
CA ASN A 431 -20.07 -12.93 -12.72
C ASN A 431 -18.61 -13.17 -12.26
N LYS A 432 -17.64 -13.26 -13.19
CA LYS A 432 -16.23 -13.56 -12.88
C LYS A 432 -15.25 -12.68 -13.64
N ARG A 433 -15.44 -12.56 -14.96
CA ARG A 433 -14.53 -11.86 -15.88
C ARG A 433 -14.97 -10.41 -16.06
N VAL A 434 -14.09 -9.57 -16.56
CA VAL A 434 -14.37 -8.16 -16.86
C VAL A 434 -13.66 -7.78 -18.15
N PHE A 435 -14.30 -6.95 -18.98
CA PHE A 435 -13.76 -6.49 -20.27
C PHE A 435 -14.02 -4.99 -20.41
N MET A 436 -13.08 -4.19 -19.94
CA MET A 436 -13.12 -2.72 -19.95
C MET A 436 -12.14 -2.11 -20.94
N ALA A 437 -11.32 -2.91 -21.64
CA ALA A 437 -10.28 -2.41 -22.53
C ALA A 437 -10.80 -1.49 -23.65
N GLU A 438 -11.90 -1.83 -24.33
CA GLU A 438 -12.50 -0.94 -25.35
C GLU A 438 -12.88 0.44 -24.75
N HIS A 439 -13.47 0.45 -23.56
CA HIS A 439 -13.83 1.69 -22.87
C HIS A 439 -12.58 2.44 -22.38
N PHE A 440 -11.59 1.72 -21.86
CA PHE A 440 -10.38 2.31 -21.29
C PHE A 440 -9.48 2.91 -22.38
N TYR A 441 -9.39 2.27 -23.53
CA TYR A 441 -8.60 2.74 -24.66
C TYR A 441 -9.38 3.66 -25.62
N ASP A 442 -10.63 4.00 -25.32
CA ASP A 442 -11.41 4.94 -26.12
C ASP A 442 -11.01 6.40 -25.84
N LEU A 443 -10.36 6.99 -26.84
CA LEU A 443 -9.87 8.36 -26.82
C LEU A 443 -10.93 9.41 -27.22
N ASN A 444 -12.11 9.00 -27.68
CA ASN A 444 -13.18 9.95 -28.00
C ASN A 444 -13.84 10.52 -26.75
N HIS A 445 -13.68 9.83 -25.61
CA HIS A 445 -14.19 10.32 -24.34
C HIS A 445 -13.27 11.41 -23.76
N PRO A 446 -13.72 12.67 -23.66
CA PRO A 446 -12.84 13.81 -23.38
C PRO A 446 -12.17 13.72 -22.01
N VAL A 447 -12.91 13.30 -20.98
CA VAL A 447 -12.39 13.12 -19.62
C VAL A 447 -11.30 12.05 -19.59
N ARG A 448 -11.59 10.82 -20.04
CA ARG A 448 -10.62 9.72 -20.06
C ARG A 448 -9.38 10.07 -20.88
N ARG A 449 -9.55 10.66 -22.07
CA ARG A 449 -8.42 11.14 -22.89
C ARG A 449 -7.52 12.11 -22.12
N SER A 450 -8.11 13.07 -21.40
CA SER A 450 -7.34 14.02 -20.57
C SER A 450 -6.63 13.33 -19.41
N LEU A 451 -7.28 12.36 -18.76
CA LEU A 451 -6.68 11.58 -17.67
C LEU A 451 -5.50 10.74 -18.16
N HIS A 452 -5.64 10.06 -19.31
CA HIS A 452 -4.53 9.32 -19.91
C HIS A 452 -3.37 10.23 -20.25
N ARG A 453 -3.64 11.38 -20.89
CA ARG A 453 -2.60 12.37 -21.21
C ARG A 453 -1.86 12.80 -19.94
N ASN A 454 -2.57 13.17 -18.88
CA ASN A 454 -1.97 13.63 -17.64
C ASN A 454 -1.16 12.54 -16.95
N TYR A 455 -1.66 11.29 -16.97
CA TYR A 455 -0.98 10.16 -16.37
C TYR A 455 0.31 9.78 -17.12
N ILE A 456 0.27 9.72 -18.45
CA ILE A 456 1.45 9.47 -19.29
C ILE A 456 2.53 10.54 -19.01
N ARG A 457 2.12 11.80 -18.95
CA ARG A 457 3.05 12.90 -18.64
C ARG A 457 3.62 12.78 -17.24
N LYS A 458 2.80 12.44 -16.23
CA LYS A 458 3.30 12.19 -14.87
C LYS A 458 4.32 11.06 -14.83
N CYS A 459 4.10 9.98 -15.58
CA CYS A 459 5.06 8.89 -15.72
C CYS A 459 6.42 9.42 -16.22
N LEU A 460 6.43 10.25 -17.27
CA LEU A 460 7.65 10.83 -17.85
C LEU A 460 8.31 11.86 -16.91
N ASP A 461 7.51 12.81 -16.39
CA ASP A 461 7.95 13.88 -15.49
C ASP A 461 8.68 13.33 -14.26
N ASN A 462 8.19 12.21 -13.70
CA ASN A 462 8.77 11.63 -12.50
C ASN A 462 10.22 11.16 -12.68
N PHE A 463 10.59 10.75 -13.90
CA PHE A 463 11.91 10.17 -14.20
C PHE A 463 12.70 11.00 -15.22
N ALA A 464 12.27 12.23 -15.47
CA ALA A 464 12.86 13.10 -16.49
C ALA A 464 14.36 13.44 -16.26
N GLY A 465 14.91 13.11 -15.09
CA GLY A 465 16.33 13.25 -14.76
C GLY A 465 17.10 11.92 -14.71
N ASN A 466 16.44 10.79 -15.02
CA ASN A 466 17.01 9.45 -14.94
C ASN A 466 17.15 8.85 -16.34
N SER A 467 18.36 8.45 -16.70
CA SER A 467 18.70 7.67 -17.90
C SER A 467 18.45 6.15 -17.75
N SER A 468 18.43 5.62 -16.52
CA SER A 468 18.20 4.20 -16.18
C SER A 468 16.75 3.73 -16.32
N VAL A 469 15.83 4.56 -16.80
CA VAL A 469 14.40 4.24 -16.83
C VAL A 469 13.94 4.02 -18.26
N LEU A 470 13.52 2.79 -18.58
CA LEU A 470 12.87 2.46 -19.83
C LEU A 470 11.36 2.51 -19.63
N HIS A 471 10.67 3.33 -20.42
CA HIS A 471 9.22 3.46 -20.37
C HIS A 471 8.55 2.49 -21.32
N PHE A 472 7.66 1.67 -20.77
CA PHE A 472 6.80 0.76 -21.51
C PHE A 472 5.36 1.22 -21.39
N ILE A 473 4.55 0.99 -22.43
CA ILE A 473 3.13 1.37 -22.38
C ILE A 473 2.40 0.61 -21.27
N SER A 474 2.52 -0.72 -21.19
CA SER A 474 1.81 -1.50 -20.18
C SER A 474 2.38 -2.89 -20.01
N ALA A 475 2.31 -3.41 -18.78
CA ALA A 475 2.42 -4.84 -18.54
C ALA A 475 1.22 -5.56 -19.17
N GLU A 476 1.49 -6.73 -19.76
CA GLU A 476 0.55 -7.54 -20.55
C GLU A 476 -0.20 -6.79 -21.67
N PHE A 477 0.46 -5.86 -22.38
CA PHE A 477 -0.22 -5.07 -23.41
C PHE A 477 -0.54 -5.85 -24.69
N THR A 478 -1.82 -6.06 -24.94
CA THR A 478 -2.38 -6.52 -26.23
C THR A 478 -3.48 -5.57 -26.71
N GLY A 479 -3.36 -4.29 -26.34
CA GLY A 479 -4.30 -3.24 -26.68
C GLY A 479 -4.21 -2.81 -28.15
N PRO A 480 -5.08 -1.87 -28.57
CA PRO A 480 -5.22 -1.46 -29.96
C PRO A 480 -4.14 -0.45 -30.38
N LEU A 481 -3.87 -0.39 -31.70
CA LEU A 481 -2.89 0.51 -32.30
C LEU A 481 -3.14 1.99 -31.98
N HIS A 482 -4.39 2.46 -32.06
CA HIS A 482 -4.72 3.88 -31.89
C HIS A 482 -4.35 4.42 -30.50
N PHE A 483 -4.35 3.56 -29.48
CA PHE A 483 -3.94 3.93 -28.13
C PHE A 483 -2.41 4.03 -28.01
N VAL A 484 -1.67 3.18 -28.72
CA VAL A 484 -0.21 3.27 -28.81
C VAL A 484 0.22 4.52 -29.56
N GLU A 485 -0.47 4.85 -30.66
CA GLU A 485 -0.26 6.11 -31.40
C GLU A 485 -0.45 7.32 -30.49
N PHE A 486 -1.55 7.37 -29.75
CA PHE A 486 -1.81 8.43 -28.77
C PHE A 486 -0.74 8.50 -27.68
N TRP A 487 -0.26 7.36 -27.19
CA TRP A 487 0.80 7.32 -26.19
C TRP A 487 2.09 7.98 -26.70
N PHE A 488 2.51 7.65 -27.93
CA PHE A 488 3.64 8.31 -28.59
C PHE A 488 3.40 9.79 -28.87
N ASP A 489 2.18 10.18 -29.25
CA ASP A 489 1.85 11.59 -29.49
C ASP A 489 2.00 12.42 -28.21
N VAL A 490 1.55 11.89 -27.06
CA VAL A 490 1.71 12.54 -25.76
C VAL A 490 3.18 12.61 -25.33
N ILE A 491 3.99 11.57 -25.63
CA ILE A 491 5.44 11.60 -25.41
C ILE A 491 6.06 12.71 -26.25
N ALA A 492 5.74 12.79 -27.55
CA ALA A 492 6.27 13.81 -28.46
C ALA A 492 5.94 15.23 -27.98
N GLU A 493 4.70 15.46 -27.53
CA GLU A 493 4.28 16.72 -26.92
C GLU A 493 5.12 17.05 -25.68
N TRP A 494 5.32 16.06 -24.81
CA TRP A 494 6.09 16.22 -23.58
C TRP A 494 7.58 16.51 -23.83
N GLU A 495 8.23 15.80 -24.76
CA GLU A 495 9.64 16.03 -25.09
C GLU A 495 9.85 17.42 -25.68
N LYS A 496 8.95 17.85 -26.57
CA LYS A 496 8.97 19.17 -27.18
C LYS A 496 8.78 20.29 -26.14
N GLU A 497 7.87 20.11 -25.18
CA GLU A 497 7.56 21.13 -24.17
C GLU A 497 8.62 21.19 -23.06
N SER A 498 9.16 20.04 -22.65
CA SER A 498 10.12 19.93 -21.54
C SER A 498 11.57 20.11 -21.96
N GLY A 499 11.89 19.88 -23.25
CA GLY A 499 13.26 19.82 -23.77
C GLY A 499 14.06 18.62 -23.27
N LYS A 500 13.38 17.60 -22.74
CA LYS A 500 13.96 16.37 -22.21
C LYS A 500 13.54 15.20 -23.09
N ASN A 501 14.37 14.17 -23.14
CA ASN A 501 14.07 12.94 -23.88
C ASN A 501 13.86 11.79 -22.89
N ALA A 502 12.90 10.93 -23.20
CA ALA A 502 12.66 9.69 -22.46
C ALA A 502 13.23 8.48 -23.23
N LEU A 503 13.58 7.41 -22.54
CA LEU A 503 14.00 6.16 -23.17
C LEU A 503 12.78 5.26 -23.33
N ILE A 504 12.24 5.16 -24.55
CA ILE A 504 10.95 4.53 -24.84
C ILE A 504 11.16 3.12 -25.41
N ALA A 505 10.46 2.15 -24.80
CA ALA A 505 10.44 0.76 -25.23
C ALA A 505 9.07 0.36 -25.80
N LEU A 506 9.06 0.03 -27.09
CA LEU A 506 7.91 -0.46 -27.82
C LEU A 506 7.73 -1.96 -27.56
N SER A 507 6.79 -2.32 -26.68
CA SER A 507 6.44 -3.70 -26.32
C SER A 507 4.95 -3.92 -26.54
N THR A 508 4.58 -4.46 -27.70
CA THR A 508 3.19 -4.64 -28.13
C THR A 508 3.05 -5.94 -28.95
N THR A 509 1.85 -6.24 -29.44
CA THR A 509 1.69 -7.29 -30.46
C THR A 509 2.44 -6.94 -31.74
N LYS A 510 2.78 -7.96 -32.54
CA LYS A 510 3.63 -7.80 -33.73
C LYS A 510 3.07 -6.78 -34.71
N GLU A 511 1.78 -6.85 -35.05
CA GLU A 511 1.24 -5.96 -36.08
C GLU A 511 1.17 -4.50 -35.61
N VAL A 512 0.95 -4.27 -34.31
CA VAL A 512 0.99 -2.93 -33.71
C VAL A 512 2.43 -2.40 -33.66
N GLN A 513 3.39 -3.26 -33.29
CA GLN A 513 4.82 -2.91 -33.26
C GLN A 513 5.30 -2.50 -34.66
N ASP A 514 5.02 -3.33 -35.65
CA ASP A 514 5.43 -3.08 -37.04
C ASP A 514 4.73 -1.87 -37.65
N ALA A 515 3.49 -1.56 -37.24
CA ALA A 515 2.80 -0.35 -37.67
C ALA A 515 3.49 0.92 -37.14
N ILE A 516 3.84 0.96 -35.85
CA ILE A 516 4.56 2.09 -35.26
C ILE A 516 5.96 2.25 -35.86
N LEU A 517 6.68 1.15 -36.10
CA LEU A 517 8.02 1.20 -36.70
C LEU A 517 8.00 1.68 -38.16
N LYS A 518 6.90 1.48 -38.89
CA LYS A 518 6.69 2.00 -40.25
C LYS A 518 6.25 3.46 -40.27
N ASP A 519 5.71 4.00 -39.17
CA ASP A 519 5.32 5.40 -39.06
C ASP A 519 6.58 6.30 -39.00
N PRO A 520 6.83 7.18 -39.98
CA PRO A 520 8.07 7.96 -40.06
C PRO A 520 8.18 9.07 -39.01
N VAL A 521 7.10 9.35 -38.28
CA VAL A 521 7.06 10.32 -37.18
C VAL A 521 7.29 9.59 -35.86
N ARG A 522 6.45 8.60 -35.55
CA ARG A 522 6.45 7.93 -34.24
C ARG A 522 7.63 6.98 -34.05
N SER A 523 8.11 6.33 -35.12
CA SER A 523 9.30 5.47 -35.05
C SER A 523 10.57 6.18 -34.57
N LYS A 524 10.64 7.52 -34.68
CA LYS A 524 11.76 8.32 -34.18
C LYS A 524 11.82 8.42 -32.66
N LEU A 525 10.69 8.21 -31.99
CA LEU A 525 10.54 8.18 -30.54
C LEU A 525 10.72 6.77 -29.98
N VAL A 526 11.10 5.79 -30.81
CA VAL A 526 11.34 4.41 -30.38
C VAL A 526 12.84 4.21 -30.26
N GLU A 527 13.34 4.16 -29.04
CA GLU A 527 14.75 3.83 -28.77
C GLU A 527 14.96 2.32 -28.63
N VAL A 528 13.93 1.60 -28.17
CA VAL A 528 14.00 0.18 -27.86
C VAL A 528 12.79 -0.58 -28.44
N ILE A 529 13.05 -1.67 -29.14
CA ILE A 529 12.05 -2.61 -29.67
C ILE A 529 12.06 -3.86 -28.78
N ASP A 530 10.92 -4.24 -28.19
CA ASP A 530 10.84 -5.40 -27.31
C ASP A 530 9.99 -6.52 -27.92
N ILE A 531 10.63 -7.65 -28.21
CA ILE A 531 9.97 -8.87 -28.68
C ILE A 531 9.44 -9.62 -27.45
N ARG A 532 8.17 -9.37 -27.11
CA ARG A 532 7.53 -9.91 -25.89
C ARG A 532 6.23 -10.67 -26.16
N TYR A 533 5.32 -10.10 -26.95
CA TYR A 533 3.96 -10.64 -27.13
C TYR A 533 3.76 -11.41 -28.43
N TRP A 534 4.85 -11.72 -29.13
CA TRP A 534 4.88 -12.51 -30.34
C TRP A 534 6.22 -13.24 -30.43
N PHE A 535 6.27 -14.36 -31.13
CA PHE A 535 7.50 -15.10 -31.41
C PHE A 535 7.31 -16.08 -32.57
N VAL A 536 8.41 -16.61 -33.11
CA VAL A 536 8.41 -17.74 -34.06
C VAL A 536 8.73 -19.00 -33.27
N ASP A 537 7.89 -20.03 -33.39
CA ASP A 537 8.12 -21.30 -32.69
C ASP A 537 9.17 -22.16 -33.40
N ALA A 538 9.65 -23.22 -32.74
CA ALA A 538 10.71 -24.09 -33.27
C ALA A 538 10.36 -24.81 -34.59
N ASN A 539 9.10 -24.77 -35.04
CA ASN A 539 8.68 -25.32 -36.34
C ASN A 539 8.60 -24.23 -37.42
N GLY A 540 9.05 -23.00 -37.13
CA GLY A 540 8.96 -21.85 -38.02
C GLY A 540 7.56 -21.23 -38.10
N ARG A 541 6.64 -21.61 -37.20
CA ARG A 541 5.29 -20.99 -37.17
C ARG A 541 5.34 -19.69 -36.37
N GLU A 542 4.89 -18.62 -36.99
CA GLU A 542 4.72 -17.34 -36.31
C GLU A 542 3.50 -17.37 -35.38
N PHE A 543 3.73 -17.06 -34.11
CA PHE A 543 2.72 -16.70 -33.12
C PHE A 543 2.69 -15.18 -32.97
N ALA A 544 1.73 -14.53 -33.62
CA ALA A 544 1.56 -13.09 -33.66
C ALA A 544 0.09 -12.72 -33.38
N PRO A 545 -0.35 -12.77 -32.11
CA PRO A 545 -1.72 -12.43 -31.75
C PRO A 545 -2.02 -10.97 -32.10
N LYS A 546 -3.25 -10.68 -32.53
CA LYS A 546 -3.66 -9.32 -32.87
C LYS A 546 -3.97 -8.48 -31.64
N GLY A 547 -3.54 -7.22 -31.66
CA GLY A 547 -3.90 -6.19 -30.71
C GLY A 547 -5.38 -5.81 -30.81
N GLY A 548 -5.94 -5.29 -29.72
CA GLY A 548 -7.34 -4.85 -29.65
C GLY A 548 -8.37 -5.97 -29.58
N LEU A 549 -7.96 -7.24 -29.45
CA LEU A 549 -8.89 -8.36 -29.24
C LEU A 549 -9.20 -8.63 -27.75
N ASN A 550 -8.66 -7.81 -26.85
CA ASN A 550 -9.00 -7.80 -25.42
C ASN A 550 -8.74 -9.14 -24.71
N LEU A 551 -7.67 -9.85 -25.11
CA LEU A 551 -7.20 -11.10 -24.50
C LEU A 551 -5.77 -10.94 -23.99
N ALA A 552 -5.48 -11.49 -22.80
CA ALA A 552 -4.14 -11.52 -22.26
C ALA A 552 -3.23 -12.45 -23.11
N PRO A 553 -1.91 -12.22 -23.14
CA PRO A 553 -0.97 -13.04 -23.93
C PRO A 553 -1.13 -14.55 -23.68
N ARG A 554 -1.26 -14.95 -22.41
CA ARG A 554 -1.49 -16.33 -21.99
C ARG A 554 -2.81 -16.94 -22.49
N GLN A 555 -3.82 -16.12 -22.76
CA GLN A 555 -5.10 -16.59 -23.31
C GLN A 555 -4.97 -16.90 -24.80
N PHE A 556 -4.26 -16.05 -25.56
CA PHE A 556 -3.93 -16.35 -26.96
C PHE A 556 -3.14 -17.65 -27.10
N GLN A 557 -2.11 -17.85 -26.28
CA GLN A 557 -1.33 -19.09 -26.32
C GLN A 557 -2.17 -20.34 -26.01
N ARG A 558 -3.17 -20.26 -25.13
CA ARG A 558 -4.08 -21.40 -24.87
C ARG A 558 -4.97 -21.72 -26.07
N ILE A 559 -5.34 -20.70 -26.85
CA ILE A 559 -6.19 -20.85 -28.04
C ILE A 559 -5.37 -21.39 -29.21
N GLU A 560 -4.24 -20.76 -29.51
CA GLU A 560 -3.44 -21.04 -30.71
C GLU A 560 -2.42 -22.18 -30.52
N LYS A 561 -2.08 -22.48 -29.27
CA LYS A 561 -1.17 -23.54 -28.82
C LYS A 561 0.13 -23.58 -29.63
N PRO A 562 0.89 -22.47 -29.70
CA PRO A 562 2.19 -22.47 -30.37
C PRO A 562 3.15 -23.45 -29.70
N ALA A 563 4.10 -24.00 -30.45
CA ALA A 563 5.20 -24.74 -29.84
C ALA A 563 6.13 -23.76 -29.09
N LYS A 564 7.10 -24.29 -28.32
CA LYS A 564 8.16 -23.46 -27.77
C LYS A 564 9.04 -22.94 -28.92
N THR A 565 9.63 -21.75 -28.74
CA THR A 565 10.69 -21.24 -29.63
C THR A 565 11.97 -22.08 -29.53
N SER A 566 12.93 -21.85 -30.45
CA SER A 566 14.29 -22.40 -30.41
C SER A 566 15.34 -21.27 -30.33
N ALA A 567 16.59 -21.62 -30.06
CA ALA A 567 17.70 -20.65 -30.06
C ALA A 567 17.89 -20.00 -31.44
N ASP A 568 17.80 -20.77 -32.51
CA ASP A 568 17.94 -20.28 -33.89
C ASP A 568 16.83 -19.27 -34.24
N GLU A 569 15.59 -19.55 -33.84
CA GLU A 569 14.48 -18.63 -34.07
C GLU A 569 14.61 -17.35 -33.25
N VAL A 570 15.08 -17.44 -32.00
CA VAL A 570 15.39 -16.23 -31.21
C VAL A 570 16.47 -15.40 -31.86
N TYR A 571 17.56 -16.04 -32.34
CA TYR A 571 18.62 -15.36 -33.07
C TYR A 571 18.07 -14.66 -34.32
N ASN A 572 17.26 -15.37 -35.13
CA ASN A 572 16.68 -14.85 -36.36
C ASN A 572 15.73 -13.67 -36.11
N MET A 573 14.84 -13.78 -35.12
CA MET A 573 13.92 -12.70 -34.76
C MET A 573 14.68 -11.44 -34.31
N VAL A 574 15.64 -11.58 -33.39
CA VAL A 574 16.40 -10.43 -32.88
C VAL A 574 17.27 -9.81 -33.97
N SER A 575 18.02 -10.62 -34.71
CA SER A 575 18.93 -10.15 -35.76
C SER A 575 18.16 -9.45 -36.89
N THR A 576 16.98 -9.95 -37.25
CA THR A 576 16.11 -9.30 -38.23
C THR A 576 15.81 -7.86 -37.82
N TYR A 577 15.34 -7.62 -36.58
CA TYR A 577 15.05 -6.25 -36.16
C TYR A 577 16.31 -5.41 -35.98
N ARG A 578 17.43 -5.98 -35.53
CA ARG A 578 18.71 -5.26 -35.44
C ARG A 578 19.24 -4.81 -36.80
N LEU A 579 19.07 -5.62 -37.84
CA LEU A 579 19.49 -5.27 -39.20
C LEU A 579 18.57 -4.23 -39.85
N HIS A 580 17.26 -4.33 -39.61
CA HIS A 580 16.29 -3.35 -40.16
C HIS A 580 16.33 -2.00 -39.42
N TYR A 581 16.63 -2.01 -38.12
CA TYR A 581 16.66 -0.82 -37.27
C TYR A 581 17.99 -0.73 -36.49
N PRO A 582 19.11 -0.43 -37.19
CA PRO A 582 20.46 -0.48 -36.59
C PRO A 582 20.70 0.57 -35.51
N ASP A 583 19.92 1.65 -35.50
CA ASP A 583 19.95 2.73 -34.52
C ASP A 583 19.19 2.41 -33.23
N LYS A 584 18.33 1.39 -33.23
CA LYS A 584 17.44 1.03 -32.11
C LYS A 584 17.97 -0.19 -31.37
N ALA A 585 17.81 -0.20 -30.04
CA ALA A 585 18.08 -1.40 -29.26
C ALA A 585 16.95 -2.42 -29.43
N VAL A 586 17.30 -3.70 -29.37
CA VAL A 586 16.32 -4.79 -29.36
C VAL A 586 16.40 -5.50 -28.01
N LEU A 587 15.24 -5.76 -27.40
CA LEU A 587 15.08 -6.63 -26.24
C LEU A 587 14.36 -7.91 -26.68
N TYR A 588 14.73 -9.02 -26.05
CA TYR A 588 13.95 -10.25 -26.10
C TYR A 588 13.35 -10.50 -24.71
N SER A 589 12.03 -10.50 -24.61
CA SER A 589 11.27 -10.66 -23.36
C SER A 589 10.12 -11.66 -23.47
N ALA A 590 10.01 -12.37 -24.60
CA ALA A 590 9.00 -13.40 -24.79
C ALA A 590 9.21 -14.58 -23.82
N ASP A 591 8.25 -15.50 -23.78
CA ASP A 591 8.30 -16.64 -22.86
C ASP A 591 9.63 -17.41 -22.96
N SER A 592 10.12 -17.87 -21.80
CA SER A 592 11.43 -18.52 -21.66
C SER A 592 12.64 -17.66 -22.08
N TYR A 593 12.52 -16.32 -22.11
CA TYR A 593 13.67 -15.44 -22.44
C TYR A 593 14.99 -15.74 -21.69
N PRO A 594 15.01 -16.19 -20.41
CA PRO A 594 16.29 -16.48 -19.74
C PRO A 594 16.99 -17.70 -20.36
N GLU A 595 16.24 -18.67 -20.89
CA GLU A 595 16.79 -19.88 -21.52
C GLU A 595 17.49 -19.55 -22.85
N PHE A 596 17.07 -18.47 -23.53
CA PHE A 596 17.58 -18.05 -24.84
C PHE A 596 18.45 -16.79 -24.79
N ALA A 597 18.93 -16.40 -23.59
CA ALA A 597 19.68 -15.17 -23.38
C ALA A 597 20.95 -15.07 -24.26
N TRP A 598 21.66 -16.19 -24.47
CA TRP A 598 22.84 -16.24 -25.34
C TRP A 598 22.49 -16.03 -26.81
N ALA A 599 21.44 -16.68 -27.31
CA ALA A 599 21.00 -16.51 -28.70
C ALA A 599 20.57 -15.06 -28.98
N ALA A 600 19.80 -14.47 -28.07
CA ALA A 600 19.41 -13.06 -28.15
C ALA A 600 20.63 -12.13 -28.10
N PHE A 601 21.58 -12.38 -27.18
CA PHE A 601 22.81 -11.57 -27.06
C PHE A 601 23.68 -11.64 -28.32
N MET A 602 23.92 -12.85 -28.86
CA MET A 602 24.70 -13.04 -30.09
C MET A 602 24.03 -12.40 -31.31
N ALA A 603 22.71 -12.29 -31.32
CA ALA A 603 21.95 -11.57 -32.35
C ALA A 603 21.93 -10.04 -32.14
N GLY A 604 22.54 -9.53 -31.05
CA GLY A 604 22.69 -8.11 -30.77
C GLY A 604 21.59 -7.51 -29.88
N ALA A 605 20.87 -8.31 -29.08
CA ALA A 605 19.93 -7.78 -28.09
C ALA A 605 20.65 -7.13 -26.89
N SER A 606 19.98 -6.16 -26.28
CA SER A 606 20.41 -5.48 -25.05
C SER A 606 19.79 -6.10 -23.80
N LEU A 607 20.41 -5.88 -22.63
CA LEU A 607 19.88 -6.27 -21.31
C LEU A 607 19.49 -7.76 -21.24
N CYS A 608 20.34 -8.62 -21.82
CA CYS A 608 20.16 -10.08 -21.81
C CYS A 608 20.41 -10.65 -20.41
N ALA A 609 19.66 -11.69 -20.05
CA ALA A 609 19.78 -12.41 -18.78
C ALA A 609 21.02 -13.33 -18.74
N LEU A 610 22.18 -12.73 -18.92
CA LEU A 610 23.50 -13.36 -18.82
C LEU A 610 24.19 -12.95 -17.51
N PRO A 611 25.22 -13.68 -17.06
CA PRO A 611 26.04 -13.25 -15.92
C PRO A 611 26.56 -11.83 -16.07
N GLN A 612 26.74 -11.13 -14.95
CA GLN A 612 27.15 -9.71 -14.92
C GLN A 612 28.56 -9.49 -15.51
N ALA A 613 29.45 -10.49 -15.38
CA ALA A 613 30.73 -10.53 -16.06
C ALA A 613 30.62 -11.49 -17.24
N LEU A 614 30.70 -10.94 -18.45
CA LEU A 614 30.96 -11.75 -19.64
C LEU A 614 32.43 -12.19 -19.63
N PRO A 615 32.78 -13.36 -20.19
CA PRO A 615 34.18 -13.74 -20.38
C PRO A 615 34.95 -12.62 -21.11
N GLU A 616 36.19 -12.36 -20.69
CA GLU A 616 37.05 -11.33 -21.30
C GLU A 616 37.59 -11.72 -22.68
N ASP A 617 37.38 -12.98 -23.10
CA ASP A 617 37.89 -13.59 -24.33
C ASP A 617 36.80 -13.92 -25.36
#